data_AF-A0AAC9NEW0-F1
#
_entry.id   AF-A0AAC9NEW0-F1
#
_cell.length_a   1.000
_cell.length_b   1.000
_cell.length_c   1.000
_cell.angle_alpha   90.00
_cell.angle_beta   90.00
_cell.angle_gamma   90.00
#
_symmetry.space_group_name_H-M   'P 1'
#
loop_
_entity.id
_entity.type
_entity.pdbx_description
1 polymer ?
#
loop_
_entity_poly.entity_id
_entity_poly.type
_entity_poly.pdbx_seq_one_letter_code
_entity_poly.pdbx_strand_id
1 'polypeptide(L)'
;MKAEVQFNDFTGSIAADISDIIAAKKGNYISSIGEYFDVDQERFKVVGISLTGISDFKATLICVDKQKSTESKEHIVKMTLELDEEGQKEMLNLLFKRLNLVLFDAGEKHYSTLECDEEIAFNDHHVYDYYDVN
;
A
#
# COMPACT_ATOMS: atom_id res chain seq x y z
N MET A 1 -15.30 4.28 1.12
CA MET A 1 -15.64 3.48 -0.07
C MET A 1 -14.68 2.30 -0.13
N LYS A 2 -15.21 1.07 -0.17
CA LYS A 2 -14.46 -0.05 -0.74
C LYS A 2 -14.45 0.18 -2.25
N ALA A 3 -13.35 -0.15 -2.94
CA ALA A 3 -13.33 -0.06 -4.39
C ALA A 3 -14.41 -1.02 -4.96
N GLU A 4 -15.33 -0.49 -5.75
CA GLU A 4 -16.22 -1.31 -6.59
C GLU A 4 -15.42 -1.64 -7.84
N VAL A 5 -14.97 -2.89 -7.94
CA VAL A 5 -14.17 -3.35 -9.08
C VAL A 5 -15.11 -3.62 -10.26
N GLN A 6 -14.83 -3.01 -11.40
CA GLN A 6 -15.43 -3.36 -12.68
C GLN A 6 -14.85 -4.68 -13.19
N PHE A 7 -15.54 -5.33 -14.13
CA PHE A 7 -15.07 -6.61 -14.69
C PHE A 7 -13.68 -6.52 -15.33
N ASN A 8 -13.33 -5.36 -15.87
CA ASN A 8 -12.04 -5.09 -16.50
C ASN A 8 -10.97 -4.59 -15.50
N ASP A 9 -11.31 -4.48 -14.23
CA ASP A 9 -10.35 -4.10 -13.21
C ASP A 9 -9.52 -5.32 -12.80
N PHE A 10 -8.29 -5.06 -12.36
CA PHE A 10 -7.48 -6.09 -11.74
C PHE A 10 -7.79 -6.19 -10.24
N THR A 11 -7.68 -7.40 -9.70
CA THR A 11 -7.82 -7.68 -8.27
C THR A 11 -6.68 -8.56 -7.80
N GLY A 12 -6.30 -8.45 -6.54
CA GLY A 12 -5.24 -9.31 -6.03
C GLY A 12 -4.78 -8.94 -4.63
N SER A 13 -3.53 -9.28 -4.36
CA SER A 13 -2.93 -9.19 -3.04
C SER A 13 -1.74 -8.25 -3.04
N ILE A 14 -1.57 -7.58 -1.91
CA ILE A 14 -0.38 -6.79 -1.61
C ILE A 14 0.27 -7.38 -0.36
N ALA A 15 1.58 -7.61 -0.44
CA ALA A 15 2.41 -7.95 0.70
C ALA A 15 3.51 -6.89 0.81
N ALA A 16 3.67 -6.31 1.99
CA ALA A 16 4.60 -5.21 2.21
C ALA A 16 5.32 -5.37 3.55
N ASP A 17 6.57 -4.90 3.59
CA ASP A 17 7.43 -4.91 4.77
C ASP A 17 7.89 -3.48 5.09
N ILE A 18 7.73 -3.08 6.34
CA ILE A 18 7.99 -1.70 6.79
C ILE A 18 9.49 -1.39 6.65
N SER A 19 9.81 -0.17 6.21
CA SER A 19 11.19 0.25 6.01
C SER A 19 12.00 0.17 7.30
N ASP A 20 13.29 -0.12 7.16
CA ASP A 20 14.17 -0.19 8.32
C ASP A 20 14.36 1.17 9.01
N ILE A 21 14.11 2.28 8.30
CA ILE A 21 14.16 3.65 8.84
C ILE A 21 13.06 3.85 9.90
N ILE A 22 11.84 3.41 9.58
CA ILE A 22 10.71 3.44 10.51
C ILE A 22 10.92 2.39 11.60
N ALA A 23 11.33 1.18 11.21
CA ALA A 23 11.61 0.06 12.09
C ALA A 23 12.59 0.39 13.21
N ALA A 24 13.74 0.94 12.85
CA ALA A 24 14.84 1.19 13.79
C ALA A 24 14.47 2.22 14.86
N LYS A 25 13.56 3.15 14.52
CA LYS A 25 13.10 4.18 15.45
C LYS A 25 11.95 3.70 16.33
N LYS A 26 11.03 2.88 15.81
CA LYS A 26 9.69 2.67 16.38
C LYS A 26 9.11 1.24 16.24
N GLY A 27 9.84 0.29 15.67
CA GLY A 27 9.43 -1.11 15.46
C GLY A 27 8.74 -1.40 14.11
N ASN A 28 8.39 -2.67 13.87
CA ASN A 28 7.81 -3.15 12.60
C ASN A 28 6.29 -3.35 12.69
N TYR A 29 5.56 -2.32 13.14
CA TYR A 29 4.11 -2.37 13.27
C TYR A 29 3.45 -1.16 12.60
N ILE A 30 2.16 -1.26 12.26
CA ILE A 30 1.44 -0.15 11.63
C ILE A 30 1.43 1.12 12.50
N SER A 31 1.47 0.97 13.83
CA SER A 31 1.56 2.10 14.78
C SER A 31 2.87 2.87 14.62
N SER A 32 3.96 2.19 14.26
CA SER A 32 5.29 2.78 14.06
C SER A 32 5.30 3.81 12.94
N ILE A 33 4.43 3.67 11.92
CA ILE A 33 4.21 4.69 10.90
C ILE A 33 3.58 5.94 11.51
N GLY A 34 2.56 5.78 12.36
CA GLY A 34 1.93 6.90 13.08
C GLY A 34 2.91 7.66 13.96
N GLU A 35 3.77 6.92 14.67
CA GLU A 35 4.82 7.50 15.51
C GLU A 35 5.91 8.20 14.68
N TYR A 36 6.20 7.74 13.46
CA TYR A 36 7.15 8.41 12.57
C TYR A 36 6.64 9.77 12.07
N PHE A 37 5.34 9.88 11.80
CA PHE A 37 4.70 11.13 11.37
C PHE A 37 4.17 11.99 12.53
N ASP A 38 4.61 11.71 13.76
CA ASP A 38 4.21 12.45 14.98
C ASP A 38 2.69 12.62 15.14
N VAL A 39 1.90 11.61 14.74
CA VAL A 39 0.45 11.60 14.93
C VAL A 39 0.16 11.68 16.43
N ASP A 40 -0.80 12.53 16.84
CA ASP A 40 -1.28 12.62 18.22
C ASP A 40 -1.83 11.27 18.69
N GLN A 41 -0.98 10.51 19.38
CA GLN A 41 -1.29 9.17 19.84
C GLN A 41 -2.28 9.16 21.00
N GLU A 42 -2.53 10.27 21.68
CA GLU A 42 -3.56 10.35 22.72
C GLU A 42 -4.94 10.28 22.07
N ARG A 43 -5.13 11.06 21.00
CA ARG A 43 -6.40 11.10 20.27
C ARG A 43 -6.54 10.01 19.21
N PHE A 44 -5.51 9.72 18.45
CA PHE A 44 -5.60 8.84 17.28
C PHE A 44 -4.81 7.56 17.49
N LYS A 45 -5.41 6.42 17.13
CA LYS A 45 -4.71 5.14 17.00
C LYS A 45 -4.62 4.78 15.53
N VAL A 46 -3.40 4.72 14.99
CA VAL A 46 -3.18 4.29 13.59
C VAL A 46 -3.42 2.79 13.47
N VAL A 47 -4.26 2.40 12.52
CA VAL A 47 -4.66 0.99 12.28
C VAL A 47 -4.50 0.56 10.82
N GLY A 48 -4.12 1.47 9.93
CA GLY A 48 -3.88 1.14 8.53
C GLY A 48 -3.28 2.31 7.75
N ILE A 49 -2.91 2.03 6.50
CA ILE A 49 -2.47 3.01 5.53
C ILE A 49 -3.15 2.73 4.19
N SER A 50 -3.49 3.80 3.47
CA SER A 50 -4.08 3.76 2.13
C SER A 50 -3.14 4.53 1.20
N LEU A 51 -2.71 3.89 0.12
CA LEU A 51 -1.91 4.50 -0.93
C LEU A 51 -2.77 4.56 -2.19
N THR A 52 -2.80 5.70 -2.87
CA THR A 52 -3.60 5.88 -4.08
C THR A 52 -2.88 6.75 -5.09
N GLY A 53 -3.03 6.45 -6.38
CA GLY A 53 -2.48 7.25 -7.47
C GLY A 53 -1.08 6.80 -7.90
N ILE A 54 -0.75 7.08 -9.17
CA ILE A 54 0.58 6.88 -9.75
C ILE A 54 1.23 8.26 -9.96
N SER A 55 0.57 9.15 -10.70
CA SER A 55 1.02 10.53 -10.91
C SER A 55 0.63 11.46 -9.75
N ASP A 56 -0.56 11.27 -9.17
CA ASP A 56 -1.06 12.03 -8.01
C ASP A 56 -1.00 11.16 -6.75
N PHE A 57 0.20 10.70 -6.40
CA PHE A 57 0.38 9.77 -5.28
C PHE A 57 -0.06 10.40 -3.95
N LYS A 58 -0.90 9.68 -3.20
CA LYS A 58 -1.40 10.10 -1.89
C LYS A 58 -1.26 8.97 -0.89
N ALA A 59 -0.67 9.30 0.25
CA ALA A 59 -0.64 8.45 1.44
C ALA A 59 -1.64 8.97 2.48
N THR A 60 -2.44 8.06 3.03
CA THR A 60 -3.46 8.40 4.03
C THR A 60 -3.44 7.37 5.15
N LEU A 61 -3.27 7.83 6.39
CA LEU A 61 -3.38 6.98 7.55
C LEU A 61 -4.86 6.71 7.88
N ILE A 62 -5.16 5.46 8.21
CA ILE A 62 -6.46 5.05 8.71
C ILE A 62 -6.34 5.00 10.24
N CYS A 63 -7.12 5.84 10.91
CA CYS A 63 -7.00 6.02 12.36
C CYS A 63 -8.35 5.80 13.05
N VAL A 64 -8.32 5.25 14.27
CA VAL A 64 -9.43 5.34 15.22
C VAL A 64 -9.31 6.67 15.96
N ASP A 65 -10.30 7.56 15.86
CA ASP A 65 -10.39 8.77 16.69
C ASP A 65 -11.01 8.40 18.05
N LYS A 66 -10.17 8.29 19.09
CA LYS A 66 -10.59 7.85 20.42
C LYS A 66 -11.54 8.84 21.09
N GLN A 67 -11.49 10.12 20.74
CA GLN A 67 -12.36 11.15 21.33
C GLN A 67 -13.78 11.10 20.77
N LYS A 68 -13.93 10.64 19.52
CA LYS A 68 -15.25 10.49 18.86
C LYS A 68 -15.80 9.07 18.90
N SER A 69 -14.98 8.10 19.31
CA SER A 69 -15.38 6.71 19.47
C SER A 69 -16.26 6.55 20.70
N THR A 70 -17.19 5.59 20.65
CA THR A 70 -17.99 5.16 21.81
C THR A 70 -17.62 3.73 22.18
N GLU A 71 -18.05 3.26 23.35
CA GLU A 71 -17.83 1.87 23.78
C GLU A 71 -18.36 0.83 22.77
N SER A 72 -19.40 1.19 22.02
CA SER A 72 -20.06 0.31 21.05
C SER A 72 -19.61 0.51 19.60
N LYS A 73 -18.87 1.58 19.29
CA LYS A 73 -18.50 1.90 17.91
C LYS A 73 -17.23 2.77 17.81
N GLU A 74 -16.22 2.22 17.14
CA GLU A 74 -15.04 2.98 16.75
C GLU A 74 -15.37 4.03 15.67
N HIS A 75 -14.85 5.24 15.85
CA HIS A 75 -14.92 6.31 14.85
C HIS A 75 -13.66 6.29 13.97
N ILE A 76 -13.76 5.65 12.80
CA ILE A 76 -12.65 5.53 11.85
C ILE A 76 -12.56 6.76 10.95
N VAL A 77 -11.38 7.38 10.90
CA VAL A 77 -11.07 8.53 10.05
C VAL A 77 -9.91 8.23 9.11
N LYS A 78 -9.86 8.99 8.01
CA LYS A 78 -8.74 9.03 7.08
C LYS A 78 -7.97 10.33 7.29
N MET A 79 -6.70 10.24 7.64
CA MET A 79 -5.80 11.37 7.85
C MET A 79 -4.80 11.44 6.70
N THR A 80 -4.94 12.43 5.83
CA THR A 80 -4.04 12.64 4.69
C THR A 80 -2.68 13.11 5.22
N LEU A 81 -1.60 12.50 4.71
CA LEU A 81 -0.26 13.01 4.91
C LEU A 81 0.00 14.07 3.84
N GLU A 82 0.14 15.33 4.27
CA GLU A 82 0.53 16.43 3.38
C GLU A 82 2.02 16.32 3.11
N LEU A 83 2.38 15.99 1.86
CA LEU A 83 3.75 15.79 1.41
C LEU A 83 4.01 16.70 0.22
N ASP A 84 5.19 17.31 0.17
CA ASP A 84 5.67 18.00 -1.02
C ASP A 84 6.04 17.02 -2.15
N GLU A 85 6.40 17.54 -3.33
CA GLU A 85 6.68 16.71 -4.50
C GLU A 85 7.83 15.71 -4.28
N GLU A 86 8.84 16.09 -3.50
CA GLU A 86 9.98 15.22 -3.17
C GLU A 86 9.55 14.14 -2.17
N GLY A 87 8.82 14.53 -1.12
CA GLY A 87 8.25 13.63 -0.14
C GLY A 87 7.28 12.62 -0.74
N GLN A 88 6.51 13.01 -1.76
CA GLN A 88 5.64 12.08 -2.51
C GLN A 88 6.44 11.03 -3.29
N LYS A 89 7.53 11.44 -3.95
CA LYS A 89 8.40 10.53 -4.73
C LYS A 89 9.09 9.51 -3.84
N GLU A 90 9.60 9.94 -2.69
CA GLU A 90 10.33 9.08 -1.76
C GLU A 90 9.42 8.29 -0.80
N MET A 91 8.11 8.55 -0.80
CA MET A 91 7.19 8.01 0.20
C MET A 91 7.17 6.47 0.20
N LEU A 92 7.19 5.82 -0.97
CA LEU A 92 7.21 4.36 -1.03
C LEU A 92 8.48 3.77 -0.43
N ASN A 93 9.64 4.35 -0.74
CA ASN A 93 10.93 3.96 -0.16
C ASN A 93 10.96 4.18 1.35
N LEU A 94 10.36 5.29 1.80
CA LEU A 94 10.28 5.63 3.21
C LEU A 94 9.38 4.66 3.98
N LEU A 95 8.24 4.26 3.40
CA LEU A 95 7.27 3.41 4.08
C LEU A 95 7.66 1.94 4.05
N PHE A 96 8.19 1.46 2.92
CA PHE A 96 8.40 0.03 2.69
C PHE A 96 9.80 -0.27 2.18
N LYS A 97 10.46 -1.25 2.78
CA LYS A 97 11.69 -1.83 2.22
C LYS A 97 11.42 -2.92 1.19
N ARG A 98 10.23 -3.54 1.25
CA ARG A 98 9.73 -4.51 0.27
C ARG A 98 8.26 -4.26 0.02
N LEU A 99 7.89 -4.26 -1.25
CA LEU A 99 6.52 -4.14 -1.72
C LEU A 99 6.33 -5.15 -2.85
N ASN A 100 5.44 -6.12 -2.64
CA ASN A 100 5.03 -7.09 -3.65
C ASN A 100 3.55 -6.88 -3.95
N LEU A 101 3.24 -6.55 -5.21
CA LEU A 101 1.88 -6.38 -5.71
C LEU A 101 1.62 -7.46 -6.76
N VAL A 102 0.66 -8.32 -6.50
CA VAL A 102 0.22 -9.36 -7.43
C VAL A 102 -1.22 -9.08 -7.83
N LEU A 103 -1.45 -9.00 -9.13
CA LEU A 103 -2.74 -8.66 -9.73
C LEU A 103 -3.17 -9.76 -10.70
N PHE A 104 -4.45 -10.08 -10.67
CA PHE A 104 -5.12 -11.01 -11.58
C PHE A 104 -6.32 -10.30 -12.21
N ASP A 105 -6.77 -10.80 -13.36
CA ASP A 105 -8.04 -10.37 -13.94
C ASP A 105 -9.21 -10.67 -12.99
N ALA A 106 -10.04 -9.66 -12.68
CA ALA A 106 -11.15 -9.84 -11.74
C ALA A 106 -12.19 -10.86 -12.21
N GLY A 107 -12.28 -11.09 -13.52
CA GLY A 107 -13.12 -12.12 -14.13
C GLY A 107 -12.64 -13.56 -13.88
N GLU A 108 -11.35 -13.76 -13.58
CA GLU A 108 -10.71 -15.08 -13.52
C GLU A 108 -10.23 -15.45 -12.10
N LYS A 109 -11.16 -15.42 -11.15
CA LYS A 109 -10.86 -15.56 -9.70
C LYS A 109 -10.08 -16.81 -9.30
N HIS A 110 -10.14 -17.89 -10.08
CA HIS A 110 -9.46 -19.14 -9.73
C HIS A 110 -7.93 -18.99 -9.72
N TYR A 111 -7.35 -18.13 -10.58
CA TYR A 111 -5.89 -17.91 -10.60
C TYR A 111 -5.37 -17.30 -9.30
N SER A 112 -6.17 -16.48 -8.61
CA SER A 112 -5.79 -15.90 -7.32
C SER A 112 -5.66 -16.93 -6.17
N THR A 113 -6.10 -18.17 -6.41
CA THR A 113 -6.01 -19.27 -5.44
C THR A 113 -4.94 -20.31 -5.77
N LEU A 114 -4.31 -20.19 -6.94
CA LEU A 114 -3.26 -21.10 -7.37
C LEU A 114 -1.90 -20.55 -6.92
N GLU A 115 -0.97 -21.46 -6.62
CA GLU A 115 0.43 -21.09 -6.42
C GLU A 115 1.12 -21.01 -7.79
N CYS A 116 2.04 -20.07 -7.96
CA CYS A 116 2.90 -20.05 -9.14
C CYS A 116 3.93 -21.17 -9.02
N ASP A 117 3.95 -22.11 -9.97
CA ASP A 117 4.86 -23.26 -9.96
C ASP A 117 6.33 -22.86 -10.15
N GLU A 118 6.59 -21.79 -10.92
CA GLU A 118 7.92 -21.28 -11.20
C GLU A 118 7.92 -19.77 -11.52
N GLU A 119 9.10 -19.16 -11.37
CA GLU A 119 9.41 -17.81 -11.88
C GLU A 119 10.41 -17.97 -13.02
N ILE A 120 10.01 -17.60 -14.23
CA ILE A 120 10.85 -17.69 -15.44
C ILE A 120 11.22 -16.31 -15.94
N ALA A 121 12.43 -16.17 -16.49
CA ALA A 121 12.87 -14.92 -17.07
C ALA A 121 12.19 -14.70 -18.42
N PHE A 122 11.62 -13.51 -18.62
CA PHE A 122 10.94 -13.16 -19.87
C PHE A 122 11.81 -13.42 -21.12
N ASN A 123 13.09 -13.06 -21.05
CA ASN A 123 14.03 -13.14 -22.17
C ASN A 123 14.42 -14.59 -22.56
N ASP A 124 14.19 -15.58 -21.69
CA ASP A 124 14.51 -16.98 -22.01
C ASP A 124 13.52 -17.56 -23.04
N HIS A 125 12.37 -16.92 -23.23
CA HIS A 125 11.28 -17.39 -24.08
C HIS A 125 10.89 -16.41 -25.20
N HIS A 126 11.48 -15.21 -25.22
CA HIS A 126 11.14 -14.16 -26.17
C HIS A 126 12.40 -13.58 -26.81
N VAL A 127 12.42 -13.55 -28.14
CA VAL A 127 13.45 -12.88 -28.93
C VAL A 127 12.83 -11.59 -29.48
N TYR A 128 13.35 -10.44 -29.08
CA TYR A 128 12.96 -9.16 -29.66
C TYR A 128 13.95 -8.74 -30.74
N ASP A 129 13.44 -8.52 -31.96
CA ASP A 129 14.11 -7.67 -32.93
C ASP A 129 13.86 -6.21 -32.52
N TYR A 130 14.94 -5.46 -32.36
CA TYR A 130 15.02 -4.09 -31.80
C TYR A 130 14.36 -2.99 -32.67
N TYR A 131 13.18 -3.22 -33.25
CA TYR A 131 12.58 -2.31 -34.23
C TYR A 131 11.35 -1.50 -33.78
N ASP A 132 10.76 -1.76 -32.61
CA ASP A 132 9.54 -1.04 -32.20
C ASP A 132 9.58 -0.50 -30.77
N VAL A 133 10.46 0.48 -30.52
CA VAL A 133 10.24 1.46 -29.44
C VAL A 133 10.72 2.84 -29.90
N ASN A 134 9.82 3.59 -30.54
CA ASN A 134 9.84 5.06 -30.60
C ASN A 134 8.52 5.58 -30.04
#